data_AF-A0A4S1G016-F1
#
_entry.id   AF-A0A4S1G016-F1
#
_cell.length_a   1.000
_cell.length_b   1.000
_cell.length_c   1.000
_cell.angle_alpha   90.00
_cell.angle_beta   90.00
_cell.angle_gamma   90.00
#
_symmetry.space_group_name_H-M   'P 1'
#
loop_
_entity.id
_entity.type
_entity.pdbx_description
1 polymer ?
#
loop_
_entity_poly.entity_id
_entity_poly.type
_entity_poly.pdbx_seq_one_letter_code
_entity_poly.pdbx_strand_id
1 'polypeptide(L)'
;ITNEELVASFNNWVDTENARRANTGEPLLQKSDSDFIVHASGVKSRHVIEREGILDPTRMAPRIPARPDDALSLQAEFGIASARKALDHAGLQPSDIDLVICSASHQQR
;
A
#
# COMPACT_ATOMS: atom_id res chain seq x y z
N ILE A 1 -7.80 2.45 3.42
CA ILE A 1 -7.41 2.93 4.76
C ILE A 1 -7.57 4.43 4.84
N THR A 2 -8.11 4.91 5.95
CA THR A 2 -8.28 6.34 6.24
C THR A 2 -7.02 6.90 6.91
N ASN A 3 -6.95 8.22 7.01
CA ASN A 3 -5.83 8.88 7.70
C ASN A 3 -5.88 8.61 9.21
N GLU A 4 -7.07 8.53 9.81
CA GLU A 4 -7.26 8.23 11.23
C GLU A 4 -6.73 6.83 11.59
N GLU A 5 -7.03 5.83 10.76
CA GLU A 5 -6.53 4.46 10.95
C GLU A 5 -5.00 4.40 10.90
N LEU A 6 -4.41 5.08 9.91
CA LEU A 6 -2.96 5.15 9.75
C LEU A 6 -2.27 5.86 10.92
N VAL A 7 -2.81 7.00 11.33
CA VAL A 7 -2.31 7.79 12.46
C VAL A 7 -2.42 7.01 13.76
N ALA A 8 -3.52 6.30 13.99
CA ALA A 8 -3.69 5.47 15.18
C ALA A 8 -2.62 4.37 15.25
N SER A 9 -2.37 3.68 14.13
CA SER A 9 -1.31 2.67 14.03
C SER A 9 0.08 3.28 14.27
N PHE A 10 0.42 4.37 13.58
CA PHE A 10 1.71 5.05 13.75
C PHE A 10 1.92 5.56 15.18
N ASN A 11 0.90 6.18 15.79
CA ASN A 11 1.03 6.73 17.13
C ASN A 11 1.17 5.64 18.21
N ASN A 12 0.56 4.47 18.02
CA ASN A 12 0.78 3.31 18.89
C ASN A 12 2.22 2.79 18.79
N TRP A 13 2.76 2.72 17.56
CA TRP A 13 4.17 2.40 17.36
C TRP A 13 5.09 3.44 18.02
N VAL A 14 4.80 4.75 17.87
CA VAL A 14 5.55 5.84 18.52
C VAL A 14 5.53 5.71 20.04
N ASP A 15 4.38 5.37 20.65
CA ASP A 15 4.28 5.18 22.10
C ASP A 15 5.20 4.04 22.58
N THR A 16 5.16 2.90 21.88
CA THR A 16 6.01 1.74 22.18
C THR A 16 7.49 2.07 22.05
N GLU A 17 7.85 2.74 20.96
CA GLU A 17 9.24 3.09 20.66
C GLU A 17 9.76 4.19 21.61
N ASN A 18 8.93 5.16 22.00
CA ASN A 18 9.31 6.18 22.98
C ASN A 18 9.55 5.60 24.37
N ALA A 19 8.80 4.56 24.78
CA ALA A 19 9.08 3.84 26.01
C ALA A 19 10.47 3.16 25.98
N ARG A 20 10.90 2.65 24.82
CA ARG A 20 12.27 2.11 24.62
C ARG A 20 13.31 3.23 24.68
N ARG A 21 13.10 4.32 23.93
CA ARG A 21 14.03 5.46 23.81
C ARG A 21 14.27 6.20 25.12
N ALA A 22 13.24 6.29 25.96
CA ALA A 22 13.37 6.88 27.30
C ALA A 22 14.44 6.19 28.15
N ASN A 23 14.67 4.89 27.93
CA ASN A 23 15.70 4.12 28.64
C ASN A 23 17.09 4.21 28.00
N THR A 24 17.19 4.67 26.74
CA THR A 24 18.47 4.80 26.02
C THR A 24 18.98 6.24 25.94
N GLY A 25 18.15 7.22 26.27
CA GLY A 25 18.46 8.66 26.14
C GLY A 25 18.36 9.17 24.69
N GLU A 26 17.84 8.36 23.77
CA GLU A 26 17.54 8.78 22.40
C GLU A 26 16.40 9.84 22.39
N PRO A 27 16.41 10.80 21.46
CA PRO A 27 15.32 11.76 21.30
C PRO A 27 13.98 11.06 21.05
N LEU A 28 12.94 11.53 21.75
CA LEU A 28 11.58 11.04 21.59
C LEU A 28 11.00 11.42 20.22
N LEU A 29 10.28 10.48 19.63
CA LEU A 29 9.57 10.65 18.37
C LEU A 29 8.28 11.43 18.57
N GLN A 30 7.93 12.24 17.58
CA GLN A 30 6.68 12.98 17.54
C GLN A 30 5.56 12.10 16.96
N LYS A 31 4.36 12.27 17.52
CA LYS A 31 3.13 11.70 16.96
C LYS A 31 2.71 12.48 15.71
N SER A 32 1.90 11.84 14.89
CA SER A 32 1.24 12.46 13.74
C SER A 32 -0.25 12.68 14.05
N ASP A 33 -0.90 13.47 13.21
CA ASP A 33 -2.35 13.62 13.16
C ASP A 33 -2.85 13.55 11.70
N SER A 34 -4.17 13.42 11.54
CA SER A 34 -4.82 13.27 10.22
C SER A 34 -4.81 14.58 9.43
N ASP A 35 -4.89 15.73 10.11
CA ASP A 35 -4.95 17.05 9.48
C ASP A 35 -3.61 17.38 8.83
N PHE A 36 -2.50 16.99 9.46
CA PHE A 36 -1.16 17.05 8.89
C PHE A 36 -1.08 16.31 7.54
N ILE A 37 -1.61 15.08 7.45
CA ILE A 37 -1.58 14.29 6.21
C ILE A 37 -2.36 15.01 5.10
N VAL A 38 -3.55 15.53 5.40
CA VAL A 38 -4.37 16.25 4.43
C VAL A 38 -3.68 17.55 4.01
N HIS A 39 -3.13 18.32 4.94
CA HIS A 39 -2.45 19.57 4.65
C HIS A 39 -1.20 19.36 3.79
N ALA A 40 -0.38 18.35 4.10
CA ALA A 40 0.87 18.09 3.42
C ALA A 40 0.70 17.45 2.03
N SER A 41 -0.38 16.69 1.79
CA SER A 41 -0.52 15.86 0.59
C SER A 41 -1.86 15.97 -0.16
N GLY A 42 -2.89 16.54 0.46
CA GLY A 42 -4.27 16.50 -0.04
C GLY A 42 -4.95 15.13 0.05
N VAL A 43 -4.24 14.09 0.50
CA VAL A 43 -4.76 12.72 0.53
C VAL A 43 -5.70 12.54 1.72
N LYS A 44 -6.93 12.05 1.46
CA LYS A 44 -7.95 11.77 2.47
C LYS A 44 -8.06 10.28 2.82
N SER A 45 -7.87 9.42 1.83
CA SER A 45 -7.88 7.98 1.99
C SER A 45 -7.07 7.34 0.87
N ARG A 46 -6.73 6.05 1.03
CA ARG A 46 -6.08 5.28 -0.03
C ARG A 46 -6.59 3.85 -0.10
N HIS A 47 -6.53 3.29 -1.30
CA HIS A 47 -6.73 1.86 -1.52
C HIS A 47 -5.44 1.11 -1.25
N VAL A 48 -5.56 -0.03 -0.57
CA VAL A 48 -4.45 -0.93 -0.26
C VAL A 48 -4.89 -2.36 -0.50
N ILE A 49 -3.95 -3.22 -0.86
CA ILE A 49 -4.20 -4.64 -1.14
C ILE A 49 -4.48 -5.41 0.16
N GLU A 50 -3.73 -5.08 1.21
CA GLU A 50 -3.79 -5.78 2.49
C GLU A 50 -3.74 -4.73 3.60
N ARG A 51 -4.84 -4.60 4.35
CA ARG A 51 -5.04 -3.55 5.35
C ARG A 51 -4.44 -3.91 6.70
N GLU A 52 -4.62 -5.15 7.15
CA GLU A 52 -4.35 -5.55 8.53
C GLU A 52 -2.86 -5.55 8.86
N GLY A 53 -1.99 -5.95 7.93
CA GLY A 53 -0.53 -5.86 8.10
C GLY A 53 -0.01 -4.44 8.08
N ILE A 54 -0.63 -3.56 7.28
CA ILE A 54 -0.27 -2.14 7.25
C ILE A 54 -0.63 -1.46 8.57
N LEU A 55 -1.80 -1.78 9.14
CA LEU A 55 -2.29 -1.14 10.37
C LEU A 55 -1.80 -1.79 11.67
N ASP A 56 -1.16 -2.95 11.59
CA ASP A 56 -0.51 -3.59 12.74
C ASP A 56 0.75 -2.79 13.16
N PRO A 57 0.77 -2.14 14.34
CA PRO A 57 1.89 -1.30 14.78
C PRO A 57 3.18 -2.09 15.02
N THR A 58 3.12 -3.42 15.12
CA THR A 58 4.31 -4.27 15.26
C THR A 58 4.90 -4.70 13.91
N ARG A 59 4.21 -4.40 12.80
CA ARG A 59 4.59 -4.81 11.44
C ARG A 59 4.71 -3.63 10.47
N MET A 60 3.69 -2.77 10.42
CA MET A 60 3.59 -1.59 9.56
C MET A 60 3.89 -1.84 8.07
N ALA A 61 3.52 -3.03 7.56
CA ALA A 61 3.78 -3.46 6.18
C ALA A 61 2.78 -4.54 5.75
N PRO A 62 2.39 -4.61 4.46
CA PRO A 62 1.38 -5.58 4.02
C PRO A 62 1.86 -7.04 4.16
N ARG A 63 0.94 -7.96 4.43
CA ARG A 63 1.16 -9.42 4.44
C ARG A 63 0.85 -10.00 3.06
N ILE A 64 1.82 -9.94 2.16
CA ILE A 64 1.67 -10.54 0.82
C ILE A 64 2.41 -11.88 0.80
N PRO A 65 1.71 -13.02 0.68
CA PRO A 65 2.36 -14.32 0.62
C PRO A 65 3.15 -14.47 -0.68
N ALA A 66 4.27 -15.20 -0.61
CA ALA A 66 4.95 -15.66 -1.81
C ALA A 66 4.04 -16.62 -2.59
N ARG A 67 4.16 -16.56 -3.91
CA ARG A 67 3.47 -17.41 -4.88
C ARG A 67 4.50 -18.20 -5.69
N PRO A 68 4.20 -19.44 -6.10
CA PRO A 68 5.06 -20.20 -7.00
C PRO A 68 5.14 -19.52 -8.39
N ASP A 69 6.16 -19.88 -9.17
CA ASP A 69 6.46 -19.22 -10.45
C ASP A 69 5.41 -19.49 -11.55
N ASP A 70 4.63 -20.56 -11.42
CA ASP A 70 3.53 -20.91 -12.32
C ASP A 70 2.20 -20.22 -11.97
N ALA A 71 2.13 -19.54 -10.82
CA ALA A 71 0.99 -18.75 -10.42
C ALA A 71 1.15 -17.30 -10.88
N LEU A 72 0.04 -16.67 -11.28
CA LEU A 72 0.03 -15.24 -11.59
C LEU A 72 0.51 -14.43 -10.38
N SER A 73 1.26 -13.36 -10.63
CA SER A 73 1.58 -12.36 -9.61
C SER A 73 0.35 -11.47 -9.32
N LEU A 74 0.34 -10.80 -8.16
CA LEU A 74 -0.73 -9.84 -7.84
C LEU A 74 -0.77 -8.67 -8.85
N GLN A 75 0.39 -8.20 -9.29
CA GLN A 75 0.51 -7.16 -10.30
C GLN A 75 -0.08 -7.65 -11.63
N ALA A 76 0.17 -8.90 -12.03
CA ALA A 76 -0.42 -9.48 -13.22
C ALA A 76 -1.96 -9.57 -13.10
N GLU A 77 -2.49 -9.98 -11.94
CA GLU A 77 -3.94 -9.99 -11.69
C GLU A 77 -4.57 -8.60 -11.86
N PHE A 78 -3.95 -7.55 -11.30
CA PHE A 78 -4.42 -6.17 -11.46
C PHE A 78 -4.30 -5.65 -12.89
N GLY A 79 -3.19 -5.99 -13.56
CA GLY A 79 -2.96 -5.66 -14.96
C GLY A 79 -4.03 -6.27 -15.87
N ILE A 80 -4.29 -7.57 -15.73
CA ILE A 80 -5.33 -8.28 -16.49
C ILE A 80 -6.72 -7.70 -16.20
N ALA A 81 -7.05 -7.46 -14.93
CA ALA A 81 -8.35 -6.90 -14.56
C ALA A 81 -8.56 -5.49 -15.15
N SER A 82 -7.52 -4.66 -15.14
CA SER A 82 -7.56 -3.30 -15.71
C SER A 82 -7.61 -3.33 -17.24
N ALA A 83 -6.82 -4.20 -17.87
CA ALA A 83 -6.79 -4.36 -19.32
C ALA A 83 -8.15 -4.84 -19.87
N ARG A 84 -8.80 -5.80 -19.21
CA ARG A 84 -10.15 -6.26 -19.60
C ARG A 84 -11.17 -5.12 -19.57
N LYS A 85 -11.18 -4.31 -18.51
CA LYS A 85 -12.06 -3.13 -18.43
C LYS A 85 -11.79 -2.12 -19.55
N ALA A 86 -10.52 -1.92 -19.91
CA ALA A 86 -10.14 -1.03 -20.99
C ALA A 86 -10.57 -1.55 -22.36
N LEU A 87 -10.42 -2.86 -22.62
CA LEU A 87 -10.89 -3.53 -23.83
C LEU A 87 -12.41 -3.44 -23.97
N ASP A 88 -13.14 -3.74 -22.90
CA ASP A 88 -14.61 -3.65 -22.87
C ASP A 88 -15.07 -2.21 -23.17
N HIS A 89 -14.40 -1.21 -22.58
CA HIS A 89 -14.70 0.20 -22.83
C HIS A 89 -14.37 0.62 -24.29
N ALA A 90 -13.32 0.06 -24.88
CA ALA A 90 -12.93 0.32 -26.26
C ALA A 90 -13.73 -0.49 -27.30
N GLY A 91 -14.46 -1.52 -26.87
CA GLY A 91 -15.15 -2.45 -27.76
C GLY A 91 -14.20 -3.35 -28.57
N LEU A 92 -13.01 -3.64 -28.02
CA LEU A 92 -11.98 -4.45 -28.68
C LEU A 92 -11.86 -5.83 -28.02
N GLN A 93 -11.37 -6.80 -28.80
CA GLN A 93 -11.01 -8.12 -28.31
C GLN A 93 -9.51 -8.20 -27.97
N PRO A 94 -9.09 -9.12 -27.09
CA PRO A 94 -7.67 -9.34 -26.82
C PRO A 94 -6.85 -9.66 -28.08
N SER A 95 -7.46 -10.28 -29.10
CA SER A 95 -6.83 -10.58 -30.39
C SER A 95 -6.52 -9.35 -31.23
N ASP A 96 -7.09 -8.20 -30.90
CA ASP A 96 -6.89 -6.95 -31.64
C ASP A 96 -5.68 -6.15 -31.11
N ILE A 97 -4.98 -6.67 -30.09
CA ILE A 97 -3.87 -6.00 -29.41
C ILE A 97 -2.54 -6.59 -29.85
N ASP A 98 -1.75 -5.79 -30.57
CA ASP A 98 -0.43 -6.21 -31.08
C ASP A 98 0.72 -5.99 -30.08
N LEU A 99 0.53 -5.15 -29.05
CA LEU A 99 1.58 -4.77 -28.10
C LEU A 99 1.02 -4.55 -26.70
N VAL A 100 1.73 -5.12 -25.71
CA VAL A 100 1.48 -4.89 -24.28
C VAL A 100 2.73 -4.29 -23.64
N ILE A 101 2.58 -3.12 -23.02
CA ILE A 101 3.65 -2.46 -22.25
C ILE A 101 3.30 -2.54 -20.77
N CYS A 102 4.06 -3.31 -19.99
CA CYS A 102 3.94 -3.36 -18.54
C CYS A 102 4.83 -2.30 -17.89
N SER A 103 4.27 -1.12 -17.58
CA SER A 103 5.00 -0.01 -16.95
C SER A 103 4.53 0.25 -15.53
N ALA A 104 5.44 0.10 -14.57
CA ALA A 104 5.24 0.41 -13.16
C ALA A 104 6.56 0.91 -12.55
N SER A 105 6.48 1.70 -11.47
CA SER A 105 7.68 2.15 -10.75
C SER A 105 8.42 1.01 -10.05
N HIS A 106 7.70 -0.07 -9.73
CA HIS A 106 8.24 -1.30 -9.15
C HIS A 106 7.52 -2.49 -9.80
N GLN A 107 8.30 -3.42 -10.35
CA GLN A 107 7.78 -4.67 -10.90
C GLN A 107 7.73 -5.73 -9.79
N GLN A 108 6.65 -6.49 -9.75
CA GLN A 108 6.55 -7.72 -9.00
C GLN A 108 7.18 -8.84 -9.83
N ARG A 109 8.10 -9.55 -9.18
CA ARG A 109 8.87 -10.71 -9.66
C ARG A 109 8.18 -11.60 -10.69
#